data_AF-A0A7C5M711-F1
#
_entry.id   AF-A0A7C5M711-F1
#
_cell.length_a   1.000
_cell.length_b   1.000
_cell.length_c   1.000
_cell.angle_alpha   90.00
_cell.angle_beta   90.00
_cell.angle_gamma   90.00
#
_symmetry.space_group_name_H-M   'P 1'
#
loop_
_entity.id
_entity.type
_entity.pdbx_description
1 polymer ?
#
loop_
_entity_poly.entity_id
_entity_poly.type
_entity_poly.pdbx_seq_one_letter_code
_entity_poly.pdbx_strand_id
1 'polypeptide(L)'
;MGDKDGPSGHHSDKFARLRGLVRPPPSWLDWEFSMNFLGRPTSVVLVALIERFWFITPNHITLAAFLCLLVASGLMIHDPTQSWTIAALLFARMVLDDSDGMLARFRGQTSRFGSYLDKVTDAIGFLVLGTAVGLRAYYESHSVVPLIASEAGAFFVLLMGYVKHVAQLEETLVKRPVPAAHVADRFPPWPKFVFGTIAHLAIPMESDLVMAAAVAAVIGRYEWLAWTYLVVNGIGALIQVFRRGKAIATIEVSRQ
;
A
#
# COMPACT_ATOMS: atom_id res chain seq x y z
N MET A 1 34.09 39.76 3.08
CA MET A 1 34.57 38.56 2.36
C MET A 1 33.77 37.40 2.90
N GLY A 2 32.62 37.06 2.33
CA GLY A 2 32.43 36.76 0.92
C GLY A 2 32.24 35.25 0.84
N ASP A 3 30.99 34.85 1.07
CA ASP A 3 30.30 33.65 0.59
C ASP A 3 31.14 32.39 0.33
N LYS A 4 30.98 31.38 1.22
CA LYS A 4 31.43 30.00 0.99
C LYS A 4 30.24 29.02 1.00
N ASP A 5 29.02 29.49 0.77
CA ASP A 5 27.89 28.60 0.51
C ASP A 5 27.86 28.27 -0.99
N GLY A 6 28.86 27.50 -1.42
CA GLY A 6 28.85 26.88 -2.74
C GLY A 6 27.61 25.98 -2.90
N PRO A 7 27.13 25.75 -4.14
CA PRO A 7 25.92 24.97 -4.42
C PRO A 7 25.95 23.53 -3.88
N SER A 8 27.09 23.04 -3.41
CA SER A 8 27.29 21.71 -2.83
C SER A 8 26.55 21.45 -1.51
N GLY A 9 26.30 22.47 -0.68
CA GLY A 9 25.67 22.29 0.64
C GLY A 9 24.19 21.91 0.56
N HIS A 10 23.42 22.62 -0.29
CA HIS A 10 21.98 22.40 -0.45
C HIS A 10 21.65 21.05 -1.11
N HIS A 11 22.49 20.61 -2.06
CA HIS A 11 22.36 19.30 -2.67
C HIS A 11 22.68 18.17 -1.68
N SER A 12 23.72 18.31 -0.83
CA SER A 12 24.05 17.28 0.17
C SER A 12 22.93 17.06 1.20
N ASP A 13 22.24 18.13 1.62
CA ASP A 13 21.12 18.06 2.56
C ASP A 13 19.88 17.43 1.88
N LYS A 14 19.58 17.81 0.64
CA LYS A 14 18.50 17.19 -0.14
C LYS A 14 18.70 15.68 -0.32
N PHE A 15 19.91 15.24 -0.70
CA PHE A 15 20.20 13.81 -0.88
C PHE A 15 20.16 13.04 0.45
N ALA A 16 20.55 13.66 1.56
CA ALA A 16 20.41 13.04 2.89
C ALA A 16 18.94 12.88 3.28
N ARG A 17 18.11 13.91 3.05
CA ARG A 17 16.66 13.89 3.32
C ARG A 17 15.92 12.88 2.45
N LEU A 18 16.22 12.81 1.14
CA LEU A 18 15.65 11.81 0.23
C LEU A 18 16.04 10.38 0.61
N ARG A 19 17.31 10.14 0.97
CA ARG A 19 17.75 8.84 1.49
C ARG A 19 17.02 8.47 2.79
N GLY A 20 16.70 9.45 3.62
CA GLY A 20 15.91 9.28 4.83
C GLY A 20 14.48 8.79 4.58
N LEU A 21 13.93 8.96 3.37
CA LEU A 21 12.61 8.44 2.99
C LEU A 21 12.63 6.94 2.67
N VAL A 22 13.79 6.42 2.24
CA VAL A 22 14.01 4.99 1.95
C VAL A 22 14.44 4.28 3.22
N ARG A 23 13.56 4.23 4.23
CA ARG A 23 13.80 3.40 5.41
C ARG A 23 12.98 2.12 5.30
N PRO A 24 13.60 0.96 5.55
CA PRO A 24 12.86 -0.29 5.57
C PRO A 24 11.84 -0.23 6.72
N PRO A 25 10.72 -0.94 6.57
CA PRO A 25 9.71 -0.94 7.61
C PRO A 25 10.28 -1.49 8.93
N PRO A 26 9.85 -0.93 10.08
CA PRO A 26 10.35 -1.33 11.39
C PRO A 26 9.95 -2.75 11.78
N SER A 27 8.85 -3.28 11.24
CA SER A 27 8.37 -4.63 11.52
C SER A 27 8.57 -5.55 10.33
N TRP A 28 8.85 -6.83 10.58
CA TRP A 28 8.94 -7.89 9.55
C TRP A 28 7.63 -8.05 8.76
N LEU A 29 6.49 -7.62 9.30
CA LEU A 29 5.17 -7.81 8.71
C LEU A 29 4.82 -6.79 7.62
N ASP A 30 5.54 -5.68 7.49
CA ASP A 30 5.23 -4.63 6.51
C ASP A 30 6.11 -4.74 5.23
N TRP A 31 6.66 -5.94 4.99
CA TRP A 31 7.65 -6.21 3.95
C TRP A 31 6.99 -6.61 2.64
N GLU A 32 6.37 -5.63 2.01
CA GLU A 32 5.67 -5.79 0.74
C GLU A 32 6.67 -5.90 -0.42
N PHE A 33 6.54 -6.95 -1.24
CA PHE A 33 7.50 -7.20 -2.32
C PHE A 33 7.47 -6.09 -3.37
N SER A 34 6.27 -5.75 -3.83
CA SER A 34 6.05 -4.77 -4.89
C SER A 34 6.50 -3.37 -4.47
N MET A 35 6.24 -2.97 -3.22
CA MET A 35 6.76 -1.71 -2.69
C MET A 35 8.27 -1.70 -2.50
N ASN A 36 8.85 -2.76 -1.94
CA ASN A 36 10.27 -2.76 -1.61
C ASN A 36 11.16 -2.70 -2.86
N PHE A 37 10.78 -3.38 -3.93
CA PHE A 37 11.61 -3.48 -5.13
C PHE A 37 11.20 -2.53 -6.25
N LEU A 38 9.92 -2.15 -6.34
CA LEU A 38 9.42 -1.34 -7.45
C LEU A 38 8.86 0.00 -6.98
N GLY A 39 7.91 -0.03 -6.05
CA GLY A 39 7.22 1.17 -5.56
C GLY A 39 8.17 2.19 -4.95
N ARG A 40 8.71 1.91 -3.75
CA ARG A 40 9.52 2.86 -2.98
C ARG A 40 10.70 3.45 -3.76
N PRO A 41 11.50 2.68 -4.52
CA PRO A 41 12.56 3.25 -5.34
C PRO A 41 12.03 4.24 -6.38
N THR A 42 10.92 3.94 -7.05
CA THR A 42 10.33 4.82 -8.06
C THR A 42 9.61 6.01 -7.45
N SER A 43 8.95 5.84 -6.30
CA SER A 43 8.32 6.92 -5.53
C SER A 43 9.34 7.96 -5.09
N VAL A 44 10.53 7.55 -4.65
CA VAL A 44 11.60 8.49 -4.25
C VAL A 44 12.09 9.32 -5.43
N VAL A 45 12.26 8.67 -6.59
CA VAL A 45 12.61 9.39 -7.82
C VAL A 45 11.51 10.37 -8.18
N LEU A 46 10.24 9.96 -8.11
CA LEU A 46 9.11 10.82 -8.38
C LEU A 46 9.09 12.03 -7.43
N VAL A 47 9.20 11.81 -6.12
CA VAL A 47 9.29 12.86 -5.10
C VAL A 47 10.46 13.79 -5.39
N ALA A 48 11.65 13.27 -5.71
CA ALA A 48 12.82 14.08 -6.04
C ALA A 48 12.61 14.99 -7.27
N LEU A 49 11.77 14.56 -8.21
CA LEU A 49 11.40 15.32 -9.41
C LEU A 49 10.31 16.36 -9.13
N ILE A 50 9.31 16.01 -8.32
CA ILE A 50 8.13 16.87 -8.11
C ILE A 50 8.26 17.82 -6.91
N GLU A 51 9.19 17.56 -5.97
CA GLU A 51 9.31 18.34 -4.74
C GLU A 51 9.55 19.83 -4.99
N ARG A 52 10.20 20.18 -6.10
CA ARG A 52 10.43 21.56 -6.55
C ARG A 52 9.16 22.33 -6.88
N PHE A 53 8.05 21.65 -7.19
CA PHE A 53 6.79 22.27 -7.58
C PHE A 53 5.89 22.47 -6.37
N TRP A 54 5.97 23.64 -5.75
CA TRP A 54 5.27 23.97 -4.49
C TRP A 54 3.74 23.85 -4.57
N PHE A 55 3.13 23.98 -5.75
CA PHE A 55 1.69 23.89 -5.96
C PHE A 55 1.15 22.44 -5.99
N ILE A 56 2.02 21.44 -6.15
CA ILE A 56 1.60 20.02 -6.10
C ILE A 56 1.51 19.63 -4.64
N THR A 57 0.30 19.42 -4.10
CA THR A 57 0.11 19.02 -2.71
C THR A 57 0.11 17.49 -2.57
N PRO A 58 0.41 16.92 -1.38
CA PRO A 58 0.24 15.49 -1.13
C PRO A 58 -1.16 15.00 -1.49
N ASN A 59 -2.21 15.76 -1.13
CA ASN A 59 -3.59 15.38 -1.45
C ASN A 59 -3.86 15.34 -2.96
N HIS A 60 -3.20 16.17 -3.79
CA HIS A 60 -3.30 16.07 -5.24
C HIS A 60 -2.73 14.74 -5.75
N ILE A 61 -1.66 14.25 -5.12
CA ILE A 61 -1.05 12.97 -5.46
C ILE A 61 -1.98 11.82 -5.05
N THR A 62 -2.58 11.86 -3.86
CA THR A 62 -3.58 10.89 -3.42
C THR A 62 -4.76 10.81 -4.41
N LEU A 63 -5.31 11.97 -4.81
CA LEU A 63 -6.38 12.02 -5.82
C LEU A 63 -5.94 11.47 -7.17
N ALA A 64 -4.72 11.77 -7.61
CA ALA A 64 -4.18 11.26 -8.86
C ALA A 64 -4.00 9.74 -8.81
N ALA A 65 -3.51 9.20 -7.70
CA ALA A 65 -3.42 7.75 -7.47
C ALA A 65 -4.81 7.13 -7.59
N PHE A 66 -5.80 7.67 -6.87
CA PHE A 66 -7.16 7.19 -6.91
C PHE A 66 -7.78 7.23 -8.32
N LEU A 67 -7.56 8.32 -9.07
CA LEU A 67 -8.00 8.43 -10.47
C LEU A 67 -7.36 7.37 -11.36
N CYS A 68 -6.06 7.10 -11.22
CA CYS A 68 -5.40 6.02 -11.95
C CYS A 68 -6.08 4.67 -11.70
N LEU A 69 -6.51 4.40 -10.45
CA LEU A 69 -7.28 3.20 -10.14
C LEU A 69 -8.61 3.16 -10.87
N LEU A 70 -9.40 4.23 -10.78
CA LEU A 70 -10.74 4.26 -11.36
C LEU A 70 -10.70 4.07 -12.86
N VAL A 71 -9.74 4.71 -13.54
CA VAL A 71 -9.53 4.55 -14.98
C VAL A 71 -9.07 3.13 -15.31
N ALA A 72 -8.11 2.57 -14.55
CA ALA A 72 -7.64 1.20 -14.77
C ALA A 72 -8.77 0.18 -14.59
N SER A 73 -9.57 0.30 -13.54
CA SER A 73 -10.73 -0.54 -13.27
C SER A 73 -11.81 -0.40 -14.34
N GLY A 74 -12.10 0.82 -14.80
CA GLY A 74 -13.03 1.06 -15.90
C GLY A 74 -12.57 0.44 -17.21
N LEU A 75 -11.30 0.60 -17.56
CA LEU A 75 -10.69 -0.05 -18.74
C LEU A 75 -10.72 -1.58 -18.60
N MET A 76 -10.42 -2.12 -17.43
CA MET A 76 -10.48 -3.57 -17.19
C MET A 76 -11.87 -4.16 -17.46
N ILE A 77 -12.93 -3.42 -17.14
CA ILE A 77 -14.32 -3.85 -17.37
C ILE A 77 -14.70 -3.70 -18.86
N HIS A 78 -14.42 -2.52 -19.44
CA HIS A 78 -15.00 -2.12 -20.74
C HIS A 78 -14.09 -2.37 -21.94
N ASP A 79 -12.77 -2.29 -21.77
CA ASP A 79 -11.79 -2.48 -22.85
C ASP A 79 -10.52 -3.18 -22.33
N PRO A 80 -10.62 -4.49 -22.03
CA PRO A 80 -9.50 -5.28 -21.51
C PRO A 80 -8.36 -5.44 -22.51
N THR A 81 -8.56 -5.08 -23.78
CA THR A 81 -7.51 -5.13 -24.80
C THR A 81 -6.40 -4.13 -24.52
N GLN A 82 -6.70 -3.06 -23.77
CA GLN A 82 -5.74 -2.08 -23.26
C GLN A 82 -4.97 -2.59 -22.02
N SER A 83 -4.59 -3.87 -22.01
CA SER A 83 -3.97 -4.55 -20.87
C SER A 83 -2.72 -3.86 -20.34
N TRP A 84 -1.86 -3.37 -21.24
CA TRP A 84 -0.65 -2.62 -20.87
C TRP A 84 -0.97 -1.25 -20.27
N THR A 85 -2.01 -0.56 -20.76
CA THR A 85 -2.47 0.70 -20.18
C THR A 85 -3.01 0.48 -18.77
N ILE A 86 -3.82 -0.57 -18.58
CA ILE A 86 -4.33 -0.97 -17.26
C ILE A 86 -3.16 -1.25 -16.31
N ALA A 87 -2.19 -2.06 -16.73
CA ALA A 87 -1.02 -2.37 -15.92
C ALA A 87 -0.19 -1.12 -15.57
N ALA A 88 0.03 -0.22 -16.53
CA ALA A 88 0.74 1.03 -16.31
C ALA A 88 0.01 1.95 -15.32
N LEU A 89 -1.33 2.04 -15.39
CA LEU A 89 -2.12 2.84 -14.48
C LEU A 89 -2.15 2.26 -13.06
N LEU A 90 -2.26 0.94 -12.91
CA LEU A 90 -2.18 0.28 -11.60
C LEU A 90 -0.80 0.44 -10.98
N PHE A 91 0.26 0.34 -11.78
CA PHE A 91 1.62 0.65 -11.36
C PHE A 91 1.76 2.13 -10.96
N ALA A 92 1.22 3.05 -11.76
CA ALA A 92 1.25 4.48 -11.46
C ALA A 92 0.50 4.79 -10.16
N ARG A 93 -0.69 4.22 -9.92
CA ARG A 93 -1.38 4.33 -8.63
C ARG A 93 -0.45 3.92 -7.50
N MET A 94 0.14 2.74 -7.61
CA MET A 94 0.98 2.15 -6.58
C MET A 94 2.17 3.08 -6.22
N VAL A 95 2.78 3.73 -7.20
CA VAL A 95 3.88 4.70 -7.00
C VAL A 95 3.37 6.02 -6.42
N LEU A 96 2.24 6.53 -6.91
CA LEU A 96 1.67 7.80 -6.46
C LEU A 96 1.22 7.73 -5.00
N ASP A 97 0.58 6.63 -4.61
CA ASP A 97 0.11 6.34 -3.25
C ASP A 97 1.26 6.45 -2.23
N ASP A 98 2.36 5.74 -2.47
CA ASP A 98 3.54 5.80 -1.61
C ASP A 98 4.27 7.18 -1.69
N SER A 99 4.16 7.87 -2.83
CA SER A 99 4.74 9.20 -3.04
C SER A 99 4.05 10.31 -2.26
N ASP A 100 2.74 10.20 -1.97
CA ASP A 100 2.01 11.25 -1.27
C ASP A 100 2.52 11.42 0.18
N GLY A 101 2.71 10.30 0.88
CA GLY A 101 3.18 10.25 2.25
C GLY A 101 4.64 10.63 2.34
N MET A 102 5.44 10.21 1.35
CA MET A 102 6.83 10.66 1.23
C MET A 102 6.93 12.16 1.01
N LEU A 103 6.13 12.74 0.11
CA LEU A 103 6.14 14.17 -0.14
C LEU A 103 5.65 14.96 1.09
N ALA A 104 4.60 14.47 1.77
CA ALA A 104 4.09 15.08 3.00
C ALA A 104 5.17 15.12 4.10
N ARG A 105 5.89 14.02 4.31
CA ARG A 105 7.03 13.96 5.26
C ARG A 105 8.18 14.84 4.81
N PHE A 106 8.52 14.82 3.52
CA PHE A 106 9.60 15.65 2.97
C PHE A 106 9.31 17.13 3.18
N ARG A 107 8.07 17.59 2.99
CA ARG A 107 7.69 19.01 3.13
C ARG A 107 7.22 19.42 4.53
N GLY A 108 7.10 18.49 5.47
CA GLY A 108 6.48 18.77 6.77
C GLY A 108 5.00 19.13 6.67
N GLN A 109 4.30 18.63 5.64
CA GLN A 109 2.89 18.90 5.34
C GLN A 109 1.97 17.73 5.73
N THR A 110 2.36 16.93 6.73
CA THR A 110 1.51 15.85 7.24
C THR A 110 0.25 16.44 7.89
N SER A 111 -0.92 15.87 7.57
CA SER A 111 -2.20 16.38 8.07
C SER A 111 -3.17 15.24 8.40
N ARG A 112 -4.09 15.51 9.35
CA ARG A 112 -5.17 14.57 9.69
C ARG A 112 -6.11 14.34 8.53
N PHE A 113 -6.41 15.40 7.77
CA PHE A 113 -7.26 15.31 6.59
C PHE A 113 -6.62 14.45 5.49
N GLY A 114 -5.33 14.66 5.18
CA GLY A 114 -4.62 13.83 4.20
C GLY A 114 -4.63 12.35 4.59
N SER A 115 -4.33 12.02 5.85
CA SER A 115 -4.40 10.63 6.34
C SER A 115 -5.82 10.06 6.38
N TYR A 116 -6.85 10.90 6.42
CA TYR A 116 -8.25 10.45 6.30
C TYR A 116 -8.59 10.18 4.84
N LEU A 117 -8.22 11.11 3.94
CA LEU A 117 -8.45 11.01 2.51
C LEU A 117 -7.83 9.74 1.92
N ASP A 118 -6.56 9.48 2.23
CA ASP A 118 -5.79 8.28 1.91
C ASP A 118 -6.57 6.97 2.23
N LYS A 119 -6.99 6.82 3.50
CA LYS A 119 -7.77 5.66 3.95
C LYS A 119 -9.11 5.52 3.22
N VAL A 120 -9.79 6.63 2.94
CA VAL A 120 -11.08 6.60 2.23
C VAL A 120 -10.87 6.18 0.78
N THR A 121 -9.86 6.73 0.10
CA THR A 121 -9.54 6.38 -1.28
C THR A 121 -9.07 4.93 -1.41
N ASP A 122 -8.36 4.39 -0.42
CA ASP A 122 -7.98 2.98 -0.39
C ASP A 122 -9.16 2.05 -0.18
N ALA A 123 -10.04 2.36 0.78
CA ALA A 123 -11.22 1.55 1.04
C ALA A 123 -12.14 1.47 -0.19
N ILE A 124 -12.43 2.62 -0.81
CA ILE A 124 -13.21 2.66 -2.05
C ILE A 124 -12.43 1.97 -3.17
N GLY A 125 -11.12 2.17 -3.22
CA GLY A 125 -10.29 1.64 -4.27
C GLY A 125 -10.25 0.12 -4.31
N PHE A 126 -10.08 -0.54 -3.16
CA PHE A 126 -10.09 -2.00 -3.11
C PHE A 126 -11.43 -2.61 -3.48
N LEU A 127 -12.55 -1.95 -3.15
CA LEU A 127 -13.87 -2.34 -3.64
C LEU A 127 -13.94 -2.22 -5.16
N VAL A 128 -13.60 -1.06 -5.72
CA VAL A 128 -13.66 -0.81 -7.17
C VAL A 128 -12.75 -1.78 -7.95
N LEU A 129 -11.55 -2.05 -7.44
CA LEU A 129 -10.63 -3.01 -8.05
C LEU A 129 -11.16 -4.44 -7.96
N GLY A 130 -11.66 -4.86 -6.78
CA GLY A 130 -12.30 -6.16 -6.60
C GLY A 130 -13.48 -6.36 -7.56
N THR A 131 -14.36 -5.37 -7.67
CA THR A 131 -15.48 -5.39 -8.61
C THR A 131 -15.01 -5.49 -10.05
N ALA A 132 -14.00 -4.72 -10.46
CA ALA A 132 -13.48 -4.78 -11.82
C ALA A 132 -12.87 -6.15 -12.16
N VAL A 133 -12.07 -6.71 -11.25
CA VAL A 133 -11.48 -8.04 -11.40
C VAL A 133 -12.57 -9.11 -11.47
N GLY A 134 -13.52 -9.06 -10.55
CA GLY A 134 -14.63 -10.00 -10.46
C GLY A 134 -15.55 -9.96 -11.69
N LEU A 135 -15.93 -8.77 -12.16
CA LEU A 135 -16.76 -8.60 -13.36
C LEU A 135 -16.01 -9.06 -14.61
N ARG A 136 -14.73 -8.73 -14.73
CA ARG A 136 -13.90 -9.18 -15.85
C ARG A 136 -13.79 -10.70 -15.89
N ALA A 137 -13.54 -11.33 -14.74
CA ALA A 137 -13.51 -12.78 -14.62
C ALA A 137 -14.88 -13.42 -14.91
N TYR A 138 -15.98 -12.79 -14.50
CA TYR A 138 -17.34 -13.22 -14.85
C TYR A 138 -17.59 -13.17 -16.36
N TYR A 139 -17.17 -12.11 -17.05
CA TYR A 139 -17.33 -12.01 -18.50
C TYR A 139 -16.51 -13.05 -19.27
N GLU A 140 -15.40 -13.52 -18.72
CA GLU A 140 -14.55 -14.56 -19.34
C GLU A 140 -15.04 -15.98 -19.06
N SER A 141 -15.46 -16.24 -17.83
CA SER A 141 -15.85 -17.59 -17.38
C SER A 141 -17.34 -17.88 -17.52
N HIS A 142 -18.18 -16.84 -17.68
CA HIS A 142 -19.64 -16.89 -17.53
C HIS A 142 -20.13 -17.46 -16.19
N SER A 143 -19.25 -17.49 -15.17
CA SER A 143 -19.53 -17.99 -13.84
C SER A 143 -19.55 -16.84 -12.85
N VAL A 144 -20.55 -16.80 -11.97
CA VAL A 144 -20.64 -15.78 -10.90
C VAL A 144 -19.62 -16.02 -9.78
N VAL A 145 -19.01 -17.20 -9.72
CA VAL A 145 -18.12 -17.60 -8.62
C VAL A 145 -16.89 -16.70 -8.49
N PRO A 146 -16.14 -16.35 -9.56
CA PRO A 146 -15.00 -15.44 -9.44
C PRO A 146 -15.39 -14.02 -9.03
N LEU A 147 -16.58 -13.55 -9.42
CA LEU A 147 -17.08 -12.27 -8.94
C LEU A 147 -17.30 -12.29 -7.43
N ILE A 148 -17.99 -13.31 -6.92
CA ILE A 148 -18.20 -13.49 -5.47
C ILE A 148 -16.87 -13.62 -4.73
N ALA A 149 -15.92 -14.38 -5.30
CA ALA A 149 -14.60 -14.57 -4.70
C ALA A 149 -13.82 -13.24 -4.58
N SER A 150 -13.80 -12.43 -5.64
CA SER A 150 -13.10 -11.15 -5.63
C SER A 150 -13.74 -10.15 -4.66
N GLU A 151 -15.07 -10.08 -4.63
CA GLU A 151 -15.82 -9.22 -3.68
C GLU A 151 -15.62 -9.65 -2.23
N ALA A 152 -15.65 -10.96 -1.95
CA ALA A 152 -15.34 -11.47 -0.62
C ALA A 152 -13.88 -11.15 -0.23
N GLY A 153 -12.94 -11.21 -1.17
CA GLY A 153 -11.57 -10.74 -0.99
C GLY A 153 -11.49 -9.25 -0.61
N ALA A 154 -12.18 -8.38 -1.35
CA ALA A 154 -12.24 -6.94 -1.06
C ALA A 154 -12.89 -6.66 0.31
N PHE A 155 -13.95 -7.38 0.66
CA PHE A 155 -14.57 -7.31 1.98
C PHE A 155 -13.58 -7.67 3.10
N PHE A 156 -12.77 -8.72 2.92
CA PHE A 156 -11.76 -9.07 3.91
C PHE A 156 -10.70 -7.98 4.08
N VAL A 157 -10.26 -7.30 3.00
CA VAL A 157 -9.36 -6.15 3.10
C VAL A 157 -9.97 -5.05 3.97
N LEU A 158 -11.24 -4.68 3.69
CA LEU A 158 -11.94 -3.67 4.48
C LEU A 158 -12.11 -4.07 5.94
N LEU A 159 -12.48 -5.32 6.19
CA LEU A 159 -12.61 -5.86 7.54
C LEU A 159 -11.27 -5.77 8.28
N MET A 160 -10.16 -6.13 7.63
CA MET A 160 -8.84 -6.04 8.23
C MET A 160 -8.44 -4.61 8.56
N GLY A 161 -8.69 -3.68 7.65
CA GLY A 161 -8.48 -2.25 7.85
C GLY A 161 -9.31 -1.69 9.00
N TYR A 162 -10.60 -2.06 9.07
CA TYR A 162 -11.51 -1.68 10.14
C TYR A 162 -11.03 -2.19 11.51
N VAL A 163 -10.73 -3.49 11.62
CA VAL A 163 -10.25 -4.10 12.87
C VAL A 163 -8.93 -3.46 13.32
N LYS A 164 -8.02 -3.18 12.38
CA LYS A 164 -6.76 -2.46 12.67
C LYS A 164 -7.05 -1.07 13.23
N HIS A 165 -7.99 -0.33 12.64
CA HIS A 165 -8.35 1.01 13.09
C HIS A 165 -9.00 1.02 14.48
N VAL A 166 -9.99 0.14 14.72
CA VAL A 166 -10.66 0.01 16.02
C VAL A 166 -9.64 -0.29 17.11
N ALA A 167 -8.74 -1.23 16.88
CA ALA A 167 -7.75 -1.59 17.88
C ALA A 167 -6.73 -0.48 18.16
N GLN A 168 -6.34 0.31 17.15
CA GLN A 168 -5.52 1.50 17.37
C GLN A 168 -6.25 2.52 18.25
N LEU A 169 -7.54 2.73 18.01
CA LEU A 169 -8.36 3.62 18.85
C LEU A 169 -8.42 3.12 20.30
N GLU A 170 -8.71 1.84 20.51
CA GLU A 170 -8.71 1.23 21.84
C GLU A 170 -7.37 1.41 22.56
N GLU A 171 -6.24 1.16 21.89
CA GLU A 171 -4.89 1.33 22.45
C GLU A 171 -4.63 2.79 22.86
N THR A 172 -5.05 3.76 22.04
CA THR A 172 -4.90 5.19 22.37
C THR A 172 -5.80 5.63 23.54
N LEU A 173 -7.02 5.10 23.63
CA LEU A 173 -7.97 5.40 24.70
C LEU A 173 -7.52 4.82 26.05
N VAL A 174 -6.87 3.66 26.04
CA VAL A 174 -6.33 3.00 27.25
C VAL A 174 -5.06 3.70 27.76
N LYS A 175 -4.57 4.78 27.11
CA LYS A 175 -3.30 5.47 27.44
C LYS A 175 -2.13 4.51 27.59
N ARG A 176 -2.12 3.39 26.88
CA ARG A 176 -0.90 2.57 26.82
C ARG A 176 0.15 3.41 26.11
N PRO A 177 1.36 3.56 26.67
CA PRO A 177 2.45 4.14 25.89
C PRO A 177 2.57 3.28 24.64
N VAL A 178 2.28 3.88 23.48
CA VAL A 178 2.59 3.27 22.19
C VAL A 178 4.08 2.95 22.28
N PRO A 179 4.50 1.66 22.20
CA PRO A 179 5.91 1.34 22.17
C PRO A 179 6.50 2.21 21.08
N ALA A 180 7.50 3.04 21.42
CA ALA A 180 8.18 3.85 20.41
C ALA A 180 8.50 2.90 19.26
N ALA A 181 7.91 3.16 18.08
CA ALA A 181 8.10 2.30 16.93
C ALA A 181 9.60 2.09 16.83
N HIS A 182 10.04 0.83 16.91
CA HIS A 182 11.46 0.51 16.86
C HIS A 182 11.90 0.81 15.43
N VAL A 183 12.18 2.09 15.15
CA VAL A 183 12.71 2.52 13.87
C VAL A 183 14.05 1.81 13.80
N ALA A 184 14.15 0.80 12.93
CA ALA A 184 15.40 0.10 12.76
C ALA A 184 16.47 1.14 12.39
N ASP A 185 17.41 1.39 13.31
CA ASP A 185 18.45 2.39 13.12
C ASP A 185 19.40 2.03 11.96
N ARG A 186 19.36 0.77 11.50
CA ARG A 186 20.15 0.25 10.40
C ARG A 186 19.34 -0.62 9.45
N PHE A 187 19.65 -0.48 8.16
CA PHE A 187 19.17 -1.37 7.12
C PHE A 187 19.63 -2.81 7.42
N PRO A 188 18.73 -3.80 7.35
CA PRO A 188 19.10 -5.20 7.60
C PRO A 188 20.06 -5.71 6.52
N PRO A 189 20.88 -6.75 6.80
CA PRO A 189 21.76 -7.34 5.80
C PRO A 189 21.00 -7.74 4.52
N TRP A 190 21.57 -7.44 3.35
CA TRP A 190 20.95 -7.69 2.04
C TRP A 190 20.32 -9.08 1.87
N PRO A 191 20.97 -10.19 2.27
CA PRO A 191 20.34 -11.50 2.17
C PRO A 191 19.07 -11.61 3.01
N LYS A 192 19.09 -11.14 4.27
CA LYS A 192 17.91 -11.14 5.14
C LYS A 192 16.79 -10.27 4.56
N PHE A 193 17.16 -9.12 3.98
CA PHE A 193 16.21 -8.24 3.31
C PHE A 193 15.52 -8.94 2.12
N VAL A 194 16.31 -9.52 1.21
CA VAL A 194 15.81 -10.16 0.00
C VAL A 194 14.99 -11.41 0.35
N PHE A 195 15.53 -12.33 1.15
CA PHE A 195 14.81 -13.54 1.53
C PHE A 195 13.55 -13.23 2.34
N GLY A 196 13.60 -12.24 3.23
CA GLY A 196 12.43 -11.79 3.98
C GLY A 196 11.34 -11.25 3.06
N THR A 197 11.71 -10.48 2.04
CA THR A 197 10.75 -9.92 1.07
C THR A 197 10.18 -10.99 0.14
N ILE A 198 11.02 -11.92 -0.35
CA ILE A 198 10.56 -13.03 -1.20
C ILE A 198 9.64 -13.97 -0.42
N ALA A 199 9.92 -14.24 0.84
CA ALA A 199 9.05 -15.07 1.68
C ALA A 199 7.65 -14.48 1.83
N HIS A 200 7.50 -13.15 1.74
CA HIS A 200 6.20 -12.48 1.78
C HIS A 200 5.41 -12.58 0.47
N LEU A 201 5.98 -13.05 -0.63
CA LEU A 201 5.18 -13.41 -1.81
C LEU A 201 4.16 -14.52 -1.50
N ALA A 202 4.41 -15.32 -0.45
CA ALA A 202 3.46 -16.33 0.02
C ALA A 202 2.29 -15.75 0.84
N ILE A 203 2.41 -14.50 1.32
CA ILE A 203 1.37 -13.77 2.05
C ILE A 203 1.32 -12.35 1.47
N PRO A 204 0.84 -12.20 0.21
CA PRO A 204 0.88 -10.91 -0.46
C PRO A 204 0.02 -9.89 0.27
N MET A 205 0.53 -8.66 0.34
CA MET A 205 -0.15 -7.54 0.99
C MET A 205 -0.94 -6.69 -0.01
N GLU A 206 -1.59 -5.63 0.49
CA GLU A 206 -2.42 -4.71 -0.27
C GLU A 206 -1.79 -4.23 -1.59
N SER A 207 -0.54 -3.75 -1.56
CA SER A 207 0.17 -3.31 -2.79
C SER A 207 0.54 -4.46 -3.73
N ASP A 208 0.82 -5.65 -3.19
CA ASP A 208 1.11 -6.85 -3.98
C ASP A 208 -0.13 -7.34 -4.74
N LEU A 209 -1.34 -7.12 -4.18
CA LEU A 209 -2.60 -7.41 -4.85
C LEU A 209 -2.88 -6.46 -6.02
N VAL A 210 -2.51 -5.19 -5.88
CA VAL A 210 -2.58 -4.20 -6.98
C VAL A 210 -1.61 -4.58 -8.10
N MET A 211 -0.38 -4.98 -7.74
CA MET A 211 0.60 -5.48 -8.70
C MET A 211 0.12 -6.78 -9.37
N ALA A 212 -0.47 -7.71 -8.61
CA ALA A 212 -1.06 -8.93 -9.16
C ALA A 212 -2.18 -8.61 -10.16
N ALA A 213 -2.97 -7.57 -9.94
CA ALA A 213 -3.95 -7.09 -10.91
C ALA A 213 -3.32 -6.54 -12.19
N ALA A 214 -2.23 -5.78 -12.08
CA ALA A 214 -1.48 -5.29 -13.23
C ALA A 214 -0.93 -6.46 -14.08
N VAL A 215 -0.36 -7.48 -13.43
CA VAL A 215 0.15 -8.68 -14.09
C VAL A 215 -0.98 -9.49 -14.72
N ALA A 216 -2.09 -9.71 -13.99
CA ALA A 216 -3.23 -10.46 -14.50
C ALA A 216 -3.88 -9.77 -15.71
N ALA A 217 -3.86 -8.44 -15.76
CA ALA A 217 -4.34 -7.70 -16.92
C ALA A 217 -3.54 -8.01 -18.17
N VAL A 218 -2.20 -8.08 -18.06
CA VAL A 218 -1.32 -8.42 -19.19
C VAL A 218 -1.47 -9.89 -19.61
N ILE A 219 -1.61 -10.80 -18.64
CA ILE A 219 -1.70 -12.25 -18.91
C ILE A 219 -3.12 -12.67 -19.35
N GLY A 220 -4.15 -11.85 -19.06
CA GLY A 220 -5.55 -12.19 -19.33
C GLY A 220 -6.05 -13.36 -18.48
N ARG A 221 -5.73 -13.34 -17.17
CA ARG A 221 -6.06 -14.42 -16.22
C ARG A 221 -6.73 -13.88 -14.96
N TYR A 222 -7.90 -13.25 -15.14
CA TYR A 222 -8.61 -12.58 -14.05
C TYR A 222 -9.28 -13.56 -13.06
N GLU A 223 -9.66 -14.75 -13.50
CA GLU A 223 -10.23 -15.78 -12.62
C GLU A 223 -9.26 -16.21 -11.52
N TRP A 224 -8.00 -16.45 -11.89
CA TRP A 224 -6.95 -16.80 -10.93
C TRP A 224 -6.73 -15.68 -9.92
N LEU A 225 -6.73 -14.42 -10.39
CA LEU A 225 -6.60 -13.26 -9.53
C LEU A 225 -7.75 -13.14 -8.53
N ALA A 226 -8.99 -13.39 -8.95
CA ALA A 226 -10.16 -13.36 -8.06
C ALA A 226 -10.03 -14.39 -6.92
N TRP A 227 -9.57 -15.60 -7.23
CA TRP A 227 -9.29 -16.60 -6.20
C TRP A 227 -8.12 -16.20 -5.30
N THR A 228 -7.06 -15.62 -5.85
CA THR A 228 -5.95 -15.08 -5.06
C THR A 228 -6.44 -14.01 -4.08
N TYR A 229 -7.31 -13.10 -4.51
CA TYR A 229 -7.89 -12.06 -3.66
C TYR A 229 -8.67 -12.67 -2.49
N LEU A 230 -9.51 -13.69 -2.76
CA LEU A 230 -10.25 -14.38 -1.72
C LEU A 230 -9.32 -15.05 -0.71
N VAL A 231 -8.41 -15.90 -1.20
CA VAL A 231 -7.59 -16.78 -0.35
C VAL A 231 -6.62 -15.96 0.49
N VAL A 232 -5.91 -15.01 -0.12
CA VAL A 232 -4.91 -14.20 0.57
C VAL A 232 -5.57 -13.34 1.65
N ASN A 233 -6.62 -12.60 1.28
CA ASN A 233 -7.26 -11.69 2.24
C ASN A 233 -8.06 -12.47 3.30
N GLY A 234 -8.66 -13.61 2.94
CA GLY A 234 -9.32 -14.48 3.89
C GLY A 234 -8.35 -15.06 4.94
N ILE A 235 -7.18 -15.55 4.50
CA ILE A 235 -6.12 -16.01 5.41
C ILE A 235 -5.63 -14.84 6.29
N GLY A 236 -5.40 -13.67 5.70
CA GLY A 236 -5.02 -12.46 6.43
C GLY A 236 -6.00 -12.10 7.55
N ALA A 237 -7.30 -12.09 7.22
CA ALA A 237 -8.36 -11.80 8.17
C ALA A 237 -8.40 -12.84 9.30
N LEU A 238 -8.28 -14.13 8.99
CA LEU A 238 -8.21 -15.19 10.00
C LEU A 238 -7.00 -15.01 10.93
N ILE A 239 -5.80 -14.76 10.37
CA ILE A 239 -4.58 -14.52 11.16
C ILE A 239 -4.78 -13.32 12.10
N GLN A 240 -5.38 -12.23 11.61
CA GLN A 240 -5.63 -11.04 12.42
C GLN A 240 -6.58 -11.33 13.59
N VAL A 241 -7.67 -12.07 13.35
CA VAL A 241 -8.62 -12.50 14.39
C VAL A 241 -7.90 -13.35 15.44
N PHE A 242 -7.12 -14.35 15.04
CA PHE A 242 -6.37 -15.20 15.98
C PHE A 242 -5.34 -14.41 16.80
N ARG A 243 -4.60 -13.50 16.18
CA ARG A 243 -3.61 -12.66 16.87
C ARG A 243 -4.27 -11.74 17.89
N ARG A 244 -5.39 -11.12 17.54
CA ARG A 244 -6.16 -10.25 18.46
C ARG A 244 -6.76 -11.06 19.60
N GLY A 245 -7.32 -12.24 19.34
CA GLY A 245 -7.83 -13.13 20.38
C GLY A 245 -6.76 -13.48 21.42
N LYS A 246 -5.54 -13.83 20.99
CA LYS A 246 -4.41 -14.09 21.90
C LYS A 246 -4.01 -12.86 22.72
N ALA A 247 -3.98 -11.68 22.09
CA ALA A 247 -3.62 -10.45 22.77
C ALA A 247 -4.64 -10.09 23.87
N ILE A 248 -5.95 -10.24 23.60
CA ILE A 248 -7.01 -9.98 24.58
C ILE A 248 -6.92 -10.96 25.76
N ALA A 249 -6.77 -12.26 25.49
CA ALA A 249 -6.63 -13.29 26.53
C ALA A 249 -5.42 -13.03 27.45
N THR A 250 -4.30 -12.57 26.89
CA THR A 250 -3.10 -12.20 27.67
C THR A 250 -3.37 -11.00 28.59
N ILE A 251 -4.17 -10.03 28.13
CA ILE A 251 -4.54 -8.84 28.92
C ILE A 251 -5.44 -9.22 30.09
N GLU A 252 -6.44 -10.08 29.88
CA GLU A 252 -7.35 -10.54 30.94
C GLU A 252 -6.61 -11.29 32.05
N VAL A 253 -5.66 -12.17 31.69
CA VAL A 253 -4.82 -12.89 32.65
C VAL A 253 -3.93 -11.95 33.46
N SER A 254 -3.42 -10.87 32.86
CA SER A 254 -2.57 -9.88 33.56
C SER A 254 -3.32 -8.94 34.52
N ARG A 255 -4.66 -8.92 34.45
CA ARG A 255 -5.52 -8.10 35.32
C ARG A 255 -6.07 -8.87 36.53
N GLN A 256 -5.91 -10.19 36.56
CA GLN A 256 -6.24 -11.07 37.70
C GLN A 256 -5.03 -11.22 38.62
#